data_AF-A0A9D1YMK7-F1
#
_entry.id   AF-A0A9D1YMK7-F1
#
_cell.length_a   1.000
_cell.length_b   1.000
_cell.length_c   1.000
_cell.angle_alpha   90.00
_cell.angle_beta   90.00
_cell.angle_gamma   90.00
#
_symmetry.space_group_name_H-M   'P 1'
#
loop_
_entity.id
_entity.type
_entity.pdbx_description
1 polymer ?
#
loop_
_entity_poly.entity_id
_entity_poly.type
_entity_poly.pdbx_seq_one_letter_code
_entity_poly.pdbx_strand_id
1 'polypeptide(L)'
;MAYPELLFQEDTVTRDLEYLIQLYPEQAGRYLERISRMLDHLDYRGSMIYDEYPDRLALFRLAESIQEQIRREEEQEKGDSVKPDQEPVFTKTESGADDRDRKTLIQILLYYEIFRRRRKSGKMPVVYPDKNDYNGYGG
;
A
#
# COMPACT_ATOMS: atom_id res chain seq x y z
N MET A 1 8.51 28.96 3.51
CA MET A 1 9.49 28.70 2.44
C MET A 1 8.82 27.71 1.50
N ALA A 2 8.75 27.96 0.20
CA ALA A 2 8.20 27.00 -0.75
C ALA A 2 9.14 25.80 -0.83
N TYR A 3 8.61 24.57 -0.86
CA TYR A 3 9.38 23.35 -1.07
C TYR A 3 9.29 22.95 -2.56
N PRO A 4 10.15 23.51 -3.44
CA PRO A 4 10.27 23.03 -4.81
C PRO A 4 10.78 21.58 -4.87
N GLU A 5 11.43 21.08 -3.82
CA GLU A 5 11.99 19.72 -3.72
C GLU A 5 10.93 18.61 -3.73
N LEU A 6 9.75 18.85 -3.16
CA LEU A 6 8.68 17.84 -3.08
C LEU A 6 8.09 17.51 -4.46
N LEU A 7 7.94 18.51 -5.34
CA LEU A 7 7.40 18.32 -6.70
C LEU A 7 8.33 17.44 -7.57
N PHE A 8 9.64 17.59 -7.45
CA PHE A 8 10.59 16.74 -8.17
C PHE A 8 10.62 15.31 -7.62
N GLN A 9 10.38 15.14 -6.32
CA GLN A 9 10.30 13.81 -5.70
C GLN A 9 9.02 13.04 -6.08
N GLU A 10 7.95 13.74 -6.48
CA GLU A 10 6.66 13.13 -6.85
C GLU A 10 6.70 12.41 -8.20
N ASP A 11 7.34 13.02 -9.21
CA ASP A 11 7.52 12.41 -10.53
C ASP A 11 8.46 11.21 -10.46
N THR A 12 9.48 11.28 -9.59
CA THR A 12 10.38 10.14 -9.35
C THR A 12 9.65 8.99 -8.67
N VAL A 13 8.84 9.25 -7.63
CA VAL A 13 8.08 8.19 -6.93
C VAL A 13 7.09 7.50 -7.87
N THR A 14 6.45 8.26 -8.75
CA THR A 14 5.50 7.70 -9.73
C THR A 14 6.23 6.83 -10.76
N ARG A 15 7.38 7.29 -11.24
CA ARG A 15 8.23 6.55 -12.18
C ARG A 15 8.85 5.30 -11.57
N ASP A 16 9.27 5.36 -10.31
CA ASP A 16 9.85 4.24 -9.57
C ASP A 16 8.80 3.15 -9.33
N LEU A 17 7.54 3.52 -9.07
CA LEU A 17 6.48 2.54 -8.96
C LEU A 17 6.15 1.89 -10.31
N GLU A 18 6.08 2.67 -11.38
CA GLU A 18 5.87 2.11 -12.72
C GLU A 18 6.98 1.11 -13.08
N TYR A 19 8.22 1.42 -12.71
CA TYR A 19 9.35 0.50 -12.81
C TYR A 19 9.16 -0.77 -11.97
N LEU A 20 8.72 -0.66 -10.71
CA LEU A 20 8.43 -1.82 -9.85
C LEU A 20 7.30 -2.70 -10.42
N ILE A 21 6.25 -2.10 -10.97
CA ILE A 21 5.14 -2.82 -11.59
C ILE A 21 5.62 -3.58 -12.84
N GLN A 22 6.50 -2.97 -13.64
CA GLN A 22 7.10 -3.63 -14.82
C GLN A 22 7.99 -4.82 -14.44
N LEU A 23 8.65 -4.78 -13.28
CA LEU A 23 9.46 -5.89 -12.79
C LEU A 23 8.64 -7.10 -12.30
N TYR A 24 7.40 -6.88 -11.84
CA TYR A 24 6.54 -7.93 -11.25
C TYR A 24 5.11 -7.93 -11.82
N PRO A 25 4.92 -8.06 -13.15
CA PRO A 25 3.64 -7.78 -13.79
C PRO A 25 2.50 -8.73 -13.35
N GLU A 26 2.82 -10.01 -13.10
CA GLU A 26 1.81 -11.03 -12.77
C GLU A 26 1.32 -10.90 -11.31
N GLN A 27 2.24 -10.67 -10.37
CA GLN A 27 1.92 -10.57 -8.94
C GLN A 27 1.39 -9.17 -8.59
N ALA A 28 2.04 -8.11 -9.10
CA ALA A 28 1.63 -6.74 -8.81
C ALA A 28 0.23 -6.44 -9.34
N GLY A 29 -0.15 -6.97 -10.51
CA GLY A 29 -1.51 -6.83 -11.05
C GLY A 29 -2.57 -7.41 -10.11
N ARG A 30 -2.37 -8.65 -9.64
CA ARG A 30 -3.28 -9.30 -8.67
C ARG A 30 -3.37 -8.51 -7.37
N TYR A 31 -2.24 -8.09 -6.81
CA TYR A 31 -2.21 -7.32 -5.57
C TYR A 31 -2.89 -5.97 -5.73
N LEU A 32 -2.64 -5.24 -6.82
CA LEU A 32 -3.26 -3.95 -7.09
C LEU A 32 -4.77 -4.06 -7.23
N GLU A 33 -5.27 -5.07 -7.93
CA GLU A 33 -6.71 -5.30 -8.04
C GLU A 33 -7.32 -5.54 -6.65
N ARG A 34 -6.67 -6.36 -5.83
CA ARG A 34 -7.15 -6.62 -4.47
C ARG A 34 -7.12 -5.39 -3.59
N ILE A 35 -6.01 -4.65 -3.61
CA ILE A 35 -5.80 -3.41 -2.87
C ILE A 35 -6.87 -2.39 -3.28
N SER A 36 -7.14 -2.24 -4.58
CA SER A 36 -8.17 -1.32 -5.08
C SER A 36 -9.54 -1.66 -4.53
N ARG A 37 -9.96 -2.93 -4.62
CA ARG A 37 -11.26 -3.38 -4.10
C ARG A 37 -11.40 -3.11 -2.60
N MET A 38 -10.35 -3.35 -1.83
CA MET A 38 -10.35 -3.06 -0.39
C MET A 38 -10.40 -1.57 -0.08
N LEU A 39 -9.64 -0.76 -0.81
CA LEU A 39 -9.64 0.69 -0.66
C LEU A 39 -10.96 1.32 -1.11
N ASP A 40 -11.68 0.73 -2.06
CA ASP A 40 -13.01 1.20 -2.48
C ASP A 40 -14.01 1.18 -1.33
N HIS A 41 -13.94 0.16 -0.46
CA HIS A 41 -14.76 0.13 0.77
C HIS A 41 -14.36 1.20 1.78
N LEU A 42 -13.10 1.63 1.76
CA LEU A 42 -12.58 2.69 2.61
C LEU A 42 -12.69 4.08 1.97
N ASP A 43 -13.22 4.17 0.74
CA ASP A 43 -13.30 5.42 -0.02
C ASP A 43 -14.56 6.22 0.34
N TYR A 44 -14.58 6.78 1.55
CA TYR A 44 -15.67 7.62 2.03
C TYR A 44 -15.17 8.85 2.78
N ARG A 45 -16.03 9.87 2.94
CA ARG A 45 -15.67 11.12 3.62
C ARG A 45 -15.42 10.86 5.10
N GLY A 46 -14.22 11.19 5.59
CA GLY A 46 -13.81 10.97 6.98
C GLY A 46 -13.27 9.56 7.27
N SER A 47 -12.92 8.79 6.24
CA SER A 47 -12.15 7.55 6.41
C SER A 47 -10.71 7.86 6.83
N MET A 48 -10.09 6.92 7.53
CA MET A 48 -8.67 6.99 7.93
C MET A 48 -7.70 7.27 6.77
N ILE A 49 -8.02 6.82 5.54
CA ILE A 49 -7.16 7.03 4.36
C ILE A 49 -7.08 8.51 3.93
N TYR A 50 -8.01 9.34 4.40
CA TYR A 50 -8.09 10.78 4.11
C TYR A 50 -7.73 11.66 5.32
N ASP A 51 -7.34 11.08 6.46
CA ASP A 51 -6.90 11.85 7.64
C ASP A 51 -5.64 12.65 7.32
N GLU A 52 -5.48 13.80 7.97
CA GLU A 52 -4.28 14.66 7.84
C GLU A 52 -3.02 13.85 8.14
N TYR A 53 -3.08 13.01 9.18
CA TYR A 53 -2.02 12.08 9.58
C TYR A 53 -2.61 10.67 9.77
N PRO A 54 -2.59 9.82 8.73
CA PRO A 54 -3.05 8.45 8.88
C PRO A 54 -2.14 7.70 9.86
N ASP A 55 -2.73 6.95 10.79
CA ASP A 55 -1.97 6.15 11.75
C ASP A 55 -1.18 5.04 11.03
N ARG A 56 0.14 5.02 11.28
CA ARG A 56 1.06 4.03 10.71
C ARG A 56 0.71 2.61 11.12
N LEU A 57 0.28 2.39 12.36
CA LEU A 57 -0.07 1.05 12.84
C LEU A 57 -1.33 0.54 12.16
N ALA A 58 -2.33 1.42 12.00
CA ALA A 58 -3.56 1.06 11.32
C ALA A 58 -3.34 0.76 9.83
N LEU A 59 -2.50 1.54 9.14
CA LEU A 59 -2.08 1.25 7.76
C LEU A 59 -1.30 -0.07 7.65
N PHE A 60 -0.44 -0.37 8.61
CA PHE A 60 0.29 -1.63 8.67
C PHE A 60 -0.65 -2.83 8.86
N ARG A 61 -1.60 -2.74 9.80
CA ARG A 61 -2.62 -3.78 9.99
C ARG A 61 -3.51 -3.96 8.76
N LEU A 62 -3.81 -2.87 8.06
CA LEU A 62 -4.50 -2.95 6.78
C LEU A 62 -3.67 -3.77 5.78
N ALA A 63 -2.37 -3.48 5.64
CA ALA A 63 -1.46 -4.26 4.79
C ALA A 63 -1.45 -5.76 5.13
N GLU A 64 -1.35 -6.10 6.43
CA GLU A 64 -1.42 -7.50 6.91
C GLU A 64 -2.74 -8.17 6.54
N SER A 65 -3.87 -7.46 6.67
CA SER A 65 -5.17 -8.00 6.30
C SER A 65 -5.27 -8.31 4.80
N ILE A 66 -4.70 -7.45 3.94
CA ILE A 66 -4.63 -7.69 2.49
C ILE A 66 -3.81 -8.94 2.20
N GLN A 67 -2.65 -9.06 2.84
CA GLN A 67 -1.75 -10.19 2.64
C GLN A 67 -2.42 -11.51 3.02
N GLU A 68 -3.08 -11.57 4.17
CA GLU A 68 -3.77 -12.78 4.62
C GLU A 68 -4.93 -13.15 3.69
N GLN A 69 -5.65 -12.17 3.13
CA GLN A 69 -6.67 -12.44 2.12
C GLN A 69 -6.08 -12.98 0.82
N ILE A 70 -5.01 -12.37 0.30
CA ILE A 70 -4.31 -12.84 -0.90
C ILE A 70 -3.83 -14.28 -0.70
N ARG A 71 -3.22 -14.57 0.46
CA ARG A 71 -2.75 -15.91 0.79
C ARG A 71 -3.88 -16.94 0.80
N ARG A 72 -5.05 -16.59 1.34
CA ARG A 72 -6.23 -17.47 1.34
C ARG A 72 -6.76 -17.73 -0.07
N GLU A 73 -6.75 -16.72 -0.93
CA GLU A 73 -7.14 -16.85 -2.33
C GLU A 73 -6.16 -17.76 -3.10
N GLU A 74 -4.85 -17.59 -2.89
CA GLU A 74 -3.81 -18.47 -3.45
C GLU A 74 -3.94 -19.92 -2.96
N GLU A 75 -4.25 -20.14 -1.68
CA GLU A 75 -4.49 -21.47 -1.10
C GLU A 75 -5.74 -22.13 -1.70
N GLN A 76 -6.81 -21.37 -1.96
CA GLN A 76 -8.02 -21.86 -2.62
C GLN A 76 -7.78 -22.22 -4.09
N GLU A 77 -7.07 -21.37 -4.84
CA GLU A 77 -6.69 -21.64 -6.24
C GLU A 77 -5.84 -22.92 -6.37
N LYS A 78 -4.97 -23.19 -5.40
CA LYS A 78 -4.15 -24.42 -5.35
C LYS A 78 -4.94 -25.64 -4.87
N GLY A 79 -5.90 -25.46 -3.98
CA GLY A 79 -6.74 -26.53 -3.43
C GLY A 79 -7.65 -27.21 -4.46
N ASP A 80 -8.11 -26.48 -5.47
CA ASP A 80 -9.02 -27.01 -6.52
C ASP A 80 -8.34 -27.91 -7.57
N SER A 81 -7.01 -28.07 -7.50
CA SER A 81 -6.23 -28.91 -8.43
C SER A 81 -5.66 -30.20 -7.80
N VAL A 82 -6.00 -30.50 -6.55
CA VAL A 82 -5.50 -31.69 -5.82
C VAL A 82 -6.50 -32.85 -5.93
N LYS A 83 -6.13 -33.90 -6.68
CA LYS A 83 -6.78 -35.22 -6.60
C LYS A 83 -6.56 -35.80 -5.19
N PRO A 84 -7.55 -36.49 -4.60
CA PRO A 84 -7.62 -36.77 -3.15
C PRO A 84 -6.58 -37.76 -2.56
N ASP A 85 -5.60 -38.23 -3.33
CA ASP A 85 -4.75 -39.37 -2.94
C ASP A 85 -3.28 -39.01 -2.66
N GLN A 86 -2.94 -37.74 -2.43
CA GLN A 86 -1.59 -37.38 -1.98
C GLN A 86 -1.66 -36.66 -0.65
N GLU A 87 -1.02 -37.26 0.37
CA GLU A 87 -0.83 -36.65 1.68
C GLU A 87 -0.30 -35.22 1.53
N PRO A 88 -0.68 -34.29 2.43
CA PRO A 88 -0.20 -32.92 2.37
C PRO A 88 1.32 -32.94 2.55
N VAL A 89 2.05 -32.85 1.44
CA VAL A 89 3.47 -32.55 1.47
C VAL A 89 3.55 -31.12 1.98
N PHE A 90 3.73 -31.02 3.31
CA PHE A 90 4.00 -29.77 4.00
C PHE A 90 5.41 -29.34 3.59
N THR A 91 5.56 -28.86 2.34
CA THR A 91 6.77 -28.19 1.90
C THR A 91 6.83 -26.88 2.68
N LYS A 92 7.45 -26.94 3.86
CA LYS A 92 8.10 -25.77 4.46
C LYS A 92 9.20 -25.36 3.49
N THR A 93 8.83 -24.75 2.37
CA THR A 93 9.79 -24.15 1.46
C THR A 93 10.29 -22.88 2.13
N GLU A 94 11.31 -23.02 2.96
CA GLU A 94 12.57 -22.30 2.78
C GLU A 94 12.51 -20.87 2.20
N SER A 95 11.69 -19.94 2.69
CA SER A 95 11.78 -18.54 2.21
C SER A 95 11.14 -17.48 3.10
N GLY A 96 11.59 -17.36 4.35
CA GLY A 96 11.27 -16.17 5.18
C GLY A 96 11.68 -14.84 4.53
N ALA A 97 12.53 -14.86 3.49
CA ALA A 97 12.86 -13.71 2.66
C ALA A 97 11.74 -13.37 1.66
N ASP A 98 11.20 -14.36 0.95
CA ASP A 98 10.15 -14.17 -0.08
C ASP A 98 8.85 -13.63 0.53
N ASP A 99 8.48 -14.09 1.73
CA ASP A 99 7.33 -13.53 2.45
C ASP A 99 7.55 -12.07 2.89
N ARG A 100 8.79 -11.69 3.21
CA ARG A 100 9.13 -10.29 3.54
C ARG A 100 9.11 -9.40 2.31
N ASP A 101 9.62 -9.88 1.18
CA ASP A 101 9.63 -9.12 -0.07
C ASP A 101 8.21 -8.92 -0.58
N ARG A 102 7.36 -9.95 -0.48
CA ARG A 102 5.92 -9.86 -0.76
C ARG A 102 5.21 -8.86 0.16
N LYS A 103 5.44 -8.93 1.48
CA LYS A 103 4.91 -7.95 2.44
C LYS A 103 5.28 -6.52 2.07
N THR A 104 6.56 -6.33 1.74
CA THR A 104 7.11 -5.03 1.37
C THR A 104 6.45 -4.51 0.10
N LEU A 105 6.29 -5.37 -0.92
CA LEU A 105 5.62 -5.02 -2.16
C LEU A 105 4.15 -4.63 -1.94
N ILE A 106 3.39 -5.42 -1.19
CA ILE A 106 1.98 -5.13 -0.85
C ILE A 106 1.87 -3.78 -0.13
N GLN A 107 2.76 -3.53 0.82
CA GLN A 107 2.78 -2.28 1.59
C GLN A 107 3.08 -1.06 0.70
N ILE A 108 4.08 -1.16 -0.19
CA ILE A 108 4.41 -0.10 -1.15
C ILE A 108 3.23 0.19 -2.06
N LEU A 109 2.60 -0.85 -2.63
CA LEU A 109 1.44 -0.71 -3.53
C LEU A 109 0.24 -0.09 -2.81
N LEU A 110 -0.03 -0.50 -1.57
CA LEU A 110 -1.11 0.05 -0.75
C LEU A 110 -0.91 1.55 -0.49
N TYR A 111 0.29 1.93 -0.09
CA TYR A 111 0.61 3.34 0.22
C TYR A 111 0.54 4.21 -1.02
N TYR A 112 1.04 3.70 -2.14
CA TYR A 112 0.92 4.39 -3.41
C TYR A 112 -0.54 4.60 -3.79
N GLU A 113 -1.40 3.59 -3.66
CA GLU A 113 -2.78 3.72 -4.11
C GLU A 113 -3.60 4.66 -3.21
N ILE A 114 -3.32 4.68 -1.90
CA ILE A 114 -3.84 5.70 -0.99
C ILE A 114 -3.37 7.09 -1.42
N PHE A 115 -2.06 7.26 -1.65
CA PHE A 115 -1.49 8.53 -2.09
C PHE A 115 -2.14 9.02 -3.39
N ARG A 116 -2.30 8.12 -4.36
CA ARG A 116 -2.94 8.40 -5.66
C ARG A 116 -4.39 8.83 -5.50
N ARG A 117 -5.19 8.16 -4.65
CA ARG A 117 -6.59 8.51 -4.38
C ARG A 117 -6.74 9.87 -3.71
N ARG A 118 -5.88 10.17 -2.73
CA ARG A 118 -5.84 11.47 -2.04
C ARG A 118 -5.61 12.62 -3.03
N ARG A 119 -4.74 12.42 -4.03
CA ARG A 119 -4.47 13.41 -5.08
C ARG A 119 -5.63 13.57 -6.06
N LYS A 120 -6.17 12.46 -6.58
CA LYS A 120 -7.31 12.50 -7.53
C LYS A 120 -8.54 13.16 -6.92
N SER A 121 -8.78 12.95 -5.64
CA SER A 121 -9.97 13.48 -4.98
C SER A 121 -9.87 14.94 -4.56
N GLY A 122 -8.68 15.58 -4.60
CA GLY A 122 -8.48 16.96 -4.16
C GLY A 122 -8.86 17.23 -2.68
N LYS A 123 -9.06 16.17 -1.89
CA LYS A 123 -9.60 16.23 -0.51
C LYS A 123 -8.55 16.58 0.56
N MET A 124 -7.31 16.85 0.16
CA MET A 124 -6.25 17.26 1.07
C MET A 124 -5.81 18.70 0.74
N PRO A 125 -6.18 19.70 1.55
CA PRO A 125 -5.57 21.02 1.43
C PRO A 125 -4.13 20.93 1.91
N VAL A 126 -3.19 21.42 1.10
CA VAL A 126 -1.81 21.68 1.55
C VAL A 126 -1.88 22.87 2.52
N VAL A 127 -1.95 22.59 3.83
CA VAL A 127 -1.88 23.63 4.85
C VAL A 127 -0.40 23.99 5.05
N TYR A 128 0.01 25.11 4.49
CA TYR A 128 1.28 25.72 4.86
C TYR A 128 1.12 26.35 6.25
N PRO A 129 2.01 26.09 7.22
CA PRO A 129 2.06 26.90 8.42
C PRO A 129 2.32 28.36 8.01
N ASP A 130 1.52 29.28 8.54
CA ASP A 130 1.69 30.70 8.25
C ASP A 130 3.03 31.14 8.85
N LYS A 131 3.77 31.98 8.13
CA LYS A 131 5.14 32.38 8.52
C LYS A 131 5.17 33.10 9.88
N ASN A 132 4.02 33.54 10.38
CA ASN A 132 3.86 34.28 11.63
C ASN A 132 3.83 33.38 12.88
N ASP A 133 3.68 32.06 12.75
CA ASP A 133 3.57 31.15 13.91
C ASP A 133 4.93 30.81 14.57
N TYR A 134 6.05 31.25 13.98
CA TYR A 134 7.40 30.97 14.49
C TYR A 134 7.96 32.02 15.46
N ASN A 135 7.27 33.14 15.69
CA ASN A 135 7.79 34.24 16.53
C ASN A 135 7.52 34.08 18.04
N GLY A 136 7.09 32.90 18.51
CA GLY A 136 6.67 32.69 19.90
C GLY A 136 7.70 32.11 20.89
N TYR A 137 8.84 31.59 20.43
CA TYR A 137 9.85 30.96 21.30
C TYR A 137 11.12 31.80 21.38
N GLY A 138 11.00 32.94 22.06
CA GLY A 138 12.10 33.84 22.35
C GLY A 138 11.75 34.70 23.56
N GLY A 139 11.82 34.10 24.75
CA GLY A 139 11.67 34.74 26.05
C GLY A 139 12.41 33.94 27.09
#